data_AF-A0A850C9M6-F1
#
_entry.id   AF-A0A850C9M6-F1
#
_cell.length_a   1.000
_cell.length_b   1.000
_cell.length_c   1.000
_cell.angle_alpha   90.00
_cell.angle_beta   90.00
_cell.angle_gamma   90.00
#
_symmetry.space_group_name_H-M   'P 1'
#
loop_
_entity.id
_entity.type
_entity.pdbx_description
1 polymer ?
#
loop_
_entity_poly.entity_id
_entity_poly.type
_entity_poly.pdbx_seq_one_letter_code
_entity_poly.pdbx_strand_id
1 'polypeptide(L)' 'MSNPLYVRITLHGGRSFLLAGVTVAELEQLLAMHETREGVWSTVTGRRADVVHIHGSAIALIETNARPMILLNGEEPGE' A
#
# COMPACT_ATOMS: atom_id res chain seq x y z
N MET A 1 -8.78 6.23 17.17
CA MET A 1 -7.66 6.51 16.24
C MET A 1 -7.59 5.35 15.27
N SER A 2 -7.69 5.59 13.96
CA SER A 2 -7.62 4.53 12.95
C SER A 2 -6.19 4.02 12.86
N ASN A 3 -6.00 2.70 12.86
CA ASN A 3 -4.68 2.11 12.69
C ASN A 3 -4.17 2.43 11.27
N PRO A 4 -2.92 2.93 11.13
CA PRO A 4 -2.35 3.15 9.81
C PRO A 4 -2.25 1.83 9.06
N LEU A 5 -2.73 1.81 7.80
CA LEU A 5 -2.67 0.62 6.96
C LEU A 5 -1.31 0.50 6.28
N TYR A 6 -0.91 -0.75 6.10
CA TYR A 6 0.15 -1.11 5.15
C TYR A 6 -0.51 -1.59 3.87
N VAL A 7 -0.16 -0.93 2.76
CA VAL A 7 -0.73 -1.20 1.44
C VAL A 7 0.40 -1.56 0.50
N ARG A 8 0.29 -2.72 -0.14
CA ARG A 8 1.16 -3.10 -1.25
C ARG A 8 0.43 -2.82 -2.56
N ILE A 9 1.09 -2.08 -3.45
CA ILE A 9 0.60 -1.82 -4.80
C ILE A 9 1.53 -2.52 -5.78
N THR A 10 1.00 -3.41 -6.61
CA THR A 10 1.72 -4.08 -7.69
C THR A 10 1.26 -3.54 -9.03
N LEU A 11 2.21 -3.18 -9.90
CA LEU A 11 1.96 -2.68 -11.24
C LEU A 11 1.93 -3.82 -12.27
N HIS A 12 1.35 -3.58 -13.45
CA HIS A 12 1.34 -4.55 -14.56
C HIS A 12 2.74 -5.02 -15.02
N GLY A 13 3.80 -4.26 -14.71
CA GLY A 13 5.19 -4.66 -14.96
C GLY A 13 5.84 -5.51 -13.85
N GLY A 14 5.06 -5.99 -12.87
CA GLY A 14 5.55 -6.82 -11.76
C GLY A 14 6.29 -6.08 -10.65
N ARG A 15 6.47 -4.76 -10.78
CA ARG A 15 7.04 -3.91 -9.72
C ARG A 15 6.01 -3.69 -8.61
N SER A 16 6.45 -3.78 -7.35
CA SER A 16 5.60 -3.50 -6.19
C SER A 16 6.17 -2.41 -5.29
N PHE A 17 5.29 -1.63 -4.65
CA PHE A 17 5.61 -0.64 -3.64
C PHE A 17 4.91 -0.97 -2.34
N LEU A 18 5.58 -0.77 -1.21
CA LEU A 18 4.98 -0.89 0.10
C LEU A 18 4.79 0.51 0.69
N LEU A 19 3.55 0.83 1.02
CA LEU A 19 3.14 2.08 1.64
C LEU A 19 2.80 1.80 3.09
N ALA A 20 3.28 2.64 3.99
CA ALA A 20 2.98 2.58 5.42
C ALA A 20 2.28 3.89 5.80
N GLY A 21 1.33 3.83 6.73
CA GLY A 21 0.64 5.05 7.16
C GLY A 21 -0.57 5.41 6.31
N VAL A 22 -1.04 4.53 5.43
CA VAL A 22 -2.16 4.80 4.53
C VAL A 22 -3.45 4.85 5.34
N THR A 23 -4.24 5.90 5.17
CA THR A 23 -5.56 6.05 5.79
C THR A 23 -6.61 5.27 5.01
N VAL A 24 -7.75 4.98 5.65
CA VAL A 24 -8.89 4.32 4.97
C VAL A 24 -9.38 5.13 3.77
N ALA A 25 -9.43 6.46 3.89
CA ALA A 25 -9.86 7.33 2.79
C ALA A 25 -8.89 7.28 1.58
N GLU A 26 -7.58 7.25 1.84
CA GLU A 26 -6.58 7.10 0.77
C GLU A 26 -6.68 5.72 0.11
N LEU A 27 -6.95 4.67 0.88
CA LEU A 27 -7.18 3.33 0.35
C LEU A 27 -8.44 3.29 -0.54
N GLU A 28 -9.56 3.87 -0.09
CA GLU A 28 -10.80 3.93 -0.88
C GLU A 28 -10.57 4.67 -2.19
N GLN A 29 -9.82 5.78 -2.17
CA GLN A 29 -9.44 6.51 -3.38
C GLN A 29 -8.58 5.65 -4.32
N LEU A 30 -7.59 4.93 -3.79
CA LEU A 30 -6.74 4.02 -4.57
C LEU A 30 -7.54 2.88 -5.21
N LEU A 31 -8.50 2.30 -4.48
CA LEU A 31 -9.39 1.26 -4.99
C LEU A 31 -10.29 1.78 -6.10
N ALA A 32 -10.90 2.96 -5.94
CA ALA A 32 -11.72 3.58 -6.97
C ALA A 32 -10.91 3.86 -8.26
N MET A 33 -9.67 4.34 -8.11
CA MET A 33 -8.76 4.54 -9.24
C MET A 33 -8.36 3.23 -9.93
N HIS A 34 -8.16 2.15 -9.16
CA HIS A 34 -7.85 0.82 -9.71
C HIS A 34 -9.02 0.24 -10.49
N GLU A 35 -10.24 0.37 -9.97
CA GLU A 35 -11.47 -0.11 -10.62
C GLU A 35 -11.75 0.63 -11.93
N THR A 36 -11.66 1.97 -11.90
CA THR A 36 -11.89 2.81 -13.10
C THR A 36 -10.71 2.80 -14.07
N ARG A 37 -9.52 2.42 -13.61
CA ARG A 37 -8.23 2.56 -14.32
C ARG A 37 -7.89 4.00 -14.70
N GLU A 38 -8.48 4.97 -14.02
CA GLU A 38 -8.31 6.40 -14.27
C GLU A 38 -7.70 7.11 -13.06
N GLY A 39 -7.20 8.34 -13.29
CA GLY A 39 -6.64 9.19 -12.24
C GLY A 39 -5.16 8.95 -11.93
N VAL A 40 -4.64 9.82 -11.06
CA VAL A 40 -3.26 9.78 -10.54
C VAL A 40 -3.31 9.97 -9.04
N TRP A 41 -2.61 9.11 -8.32
CA TRP A 41 -2.45 9.15 -6.88
C TRP A 41 -1.00 9.43 -6.53
N SER A 42 -0.77 10.29 -5.55
CA SER A 42 0.58 10.68 -5.14
C SER A 42 0.77 10.51 -3.64
N THR A 43 1.93 9.99 -3.26
CA THR A 43 2.30 9.90 -1.84
C THR A 43 3.80 10.06 -1.65
N VAL A 44 4.18 10.32 -0.41
CA VAL A 44 5.57 10.43 0.00
C VAL A 44 5.98 9.12 0.66
N THR A 45 7.04 8.50 0.15
CA THR A 45 7.54 7.23 0.71
C THR A 45 8.85 7.42 1.47
N GLY A 46 8.93 6.83 2.68
CA GLY A 46 10.17 6.73 3.46
C GLY A 46 10.77 8.03 4.01
N ARG A 47 11.92 7.92 4.70
CA ARG A 47 12.62 9.04 5.37
C ARG A 47 13.25 10.08 4.42
N ARG A 48 13.23 9.84 3.11
CA ARG A 48 13.89 10.70 2.10
C ARG A 48 12.94 11.61 1.33
N ALA A 49 11.64 11.60 1.64
CA ALA A 49 10.65 12.47 1.01
C ALA A 49 10.52 12.28 -0.52
N ASP A 50 10.77 11.07 -1.03
CA ASP A 50 10.57 10.75 -2.44
C ASP A 50 9.07 10.68 -2.73
N VAL A 51 8.60 11.53 -3.66
CA VAL A 51 7.20 11.57 -4.10
C VAL A 51 6.99 10.52 -5.19
N VAL A 52 6.08 9.59 -4.94
CA VAL A 52 5.67 8.55 -5.90
C VAL A 52 4.34 8.97 -6.51
N HIS A 53 4.26 8.92 -7.84
CA HIS A 53 3.03 9.12 -8.61
C HIS A 53 2.61 7.78 -9.23
N ILE A 54 1.35 7.38 -9.02
CA ILE A 54 0.79 6.11 -9.51
C ILE A 54 -0.45 6.42 -10.34
N HIS A 55 -0.43 6.02 -11.60
CA HIS A 55 -1.60 6.08 -12.48
C HIS A 55 -2.51 4.88 -12.21
N GLY A 56 -3.83 5.08 -12.16
CA GLY A 56 -4.81 4.00 -11.92
C GLY A 56 -4.67 2.85 -12.93
N SER A 57 -4.41 3.19 -14.20
CA SER A 57 -4.18 2.23 -15.28
C SER A 57 -2.91 1.38 -15.14
N ALA A 58 -1.96 1.79 -14.31
CA ALA A 58 -0.72 1.05 -14.07
C ALA A 58 -0.89 -0.02 -12.98
N ILE A 59 -1.93 0.10 -12.14
CA ILE A 59 -2.15 -0.77 -10.99
C ILE A 59 -2.72 -2.11 -11.46
N ALA A 60 -2.00 -3.19 -11.17
CA ALA A 60 -2.48 -4.55 -11.39
C ALA A 60 -3.21 -5.10 -10.16
N LEU A 61 -2.67 -4.83 -8.96
CA LEU A 61 -3.18 -5.38 -7.71
C LEU A 61 -2.94 -4.41 -6.54
N ILE A 62 -3.94 -4.31 -5.66
CA ILE A 62 -3.85 -3.61 -4.38
C ILE A 62 -4.10 -4.65 -3.28
N GLU A 63 -3.17 -4.76 -2.33
CA GLU A 63 -3.28 -5.65 -1.18
C GLU A 63 -3.21 -4.83 0.11
N THR A 64 -4.20 -5.01 0.98
CA THR A 64 -4.25 -4.42 2.32
C THR A 64 -3.97 -5.50 3.35
N ASN A 65 -3.15 -5.20 4.36
CA ASN A 65 -2.61 -6.09 5.40
C ASN A 65 -1.25 -6.72 5.05
N ALA A 66 -0.18 -6.04 5.42
CA ALA A 66 0.97 -6.76 5.97
C ALA A 66 0.77 -6.79 7.49
N ARG A 67 0.56 -7.96 8.11
CA ARG A 67 1.01 -8.09 9.50
C ARG A 67 2.46 -7.63 9.52
N PRO A 68 2.94 -6.84 10.51
CA PRO A 68 4.36 -6.85 10.79
C PRO A 68 4.69 -8.24 11.37
N MET A 69 4.85 -9.25 10.52
CA MET A 69 5.75 -10.36 10.86
C MET A 69 7.11 -9.83 10.40
N ILE A 70 8.02 -9.43 11.28
CA ILE A 70 8.52 -10.17 12.42
C ILE A 70 9.02 -9.15 13.49
N LEU A 71 8.60 -9.28 14.75
CA LEU A 71 9.49 -8.95 15.88
C LEU A 71 10.41 -10.16 16.01
N LEU A 72 11.67 -10.01 15.60
CA LEU A 72 12.67 -11.04 15.79
C LEU A 72 13.00 -10.99 17.27
N ASN A 73 12.31 -11.81 18.06
CA ASN A 73 12.85 -12.64 19.12
C ASN A 73 11.72 -13.53 19.66
N GLY A 74 11.64 -14.72 19.06
CA GLY A 74 11.02 -15.97 19.55
C GLY A 74 9.73 -15.88 20.36
N GLU A 75 8.60 -16.19 19.74
CA GLU A 75 7.60 -17.14 20.26
C GLU A 75 6.47 -17.30 19.22
N GLU A 76 6.20 -18.55 18.81
CA GLU A 76 5.08 -18.89 17.94
C GLU A 76 3.78 -18.89 18.77
N PRO A 77 2.65 -18.34 18.29
CA PRO A 77 1.38 -18.61 18.94
C PRO A 77 0.88 -19.97 18.49
N GLY A 78 0.98 -20.93 19.41
CA GLY A 78 0.30 -22.21 19.34
C GLY A 78 -1.21 -22.09 19.48
N GLU A 79 -1.85 -23.14 18.96
CA GLU A 79 -3.26 -23.56 18.97
C GLU A 79 -4.27 -22.74 18.15
#